data_AF-A0A0S7YFP8-F1
#
_entry.id   AF-A0A0S7YFP8-F1
#
_cell.length_a   1.000
_cell.length_b   1.000
_cell.length_c   1.000
_cell.angle_alpha   90.00
_cell.angle_beta   90.00
_cell.angle_gamma   90.00
#
_symmetry.space_group_name_H-M   'P 1'
#
loop_
_entity.id
_entity.type
_entity.pdbx_description
1 polymer ?
#
loop_
_entity_poly.entity_id
_entity_poly.type
_entity_poly.pdbx_seq_one_letter_code
_entity_poly.pdbx_strand_id
1 'polypeptide(L)'
;MEKTYTKHVMRSALLIFWCFIATFQIQCAQEEEEIAPIHQGLYFNYRYTLYGPGVNQWLTLNVSFEKADEEHFWMRITPVDSTDRFQGFTHRRWENVLVDKYFKSKSGDYYDLDPPGQIWIPRHKRKKGARLKERKIFRIKTWDKWDVCVLSGGSVGATMEWYYDTTTGFLVGSHMSSMGAGVSCQLIETNVPGLLPLQE
;
A
#
# COMPACT_ATOMS: atom_id res chain seq x y z
N MET A 1 36.98 -21.05 -52.81
CA MET A 1 35.64 -21.44 -52.32
C MET A 1 35.32 -20.90 -50.90
N GLU A 2 36.11 -19.96 -50.34
CA GLU A 2 35.93 -19.49 -48.95
C GLU A 2 35.08 -18.21 -48.76
N LYS A 3 34.91 -17.38 -49.79
CA LYS A 3 34.25 -16.06 -49.64
C LYS A 3 32.73 -16.12 -49.47
N THR A 4 32.08 -17.23 -49.80
CA THR A 4 30.62 -17.36 -49.78
C THR A 4 30.09 -17.81 -48.41
N TYR A 5 30.90 -18.56 -47.65
CA TYR A 5 30.48 -19.14 -46.37
C TYR A 5 30.38 -18.09 -45.25
N THR A 6 31.35 -17.16 -45.20
CA THR A 6 31.39 -16.06 -44.21
C THR A 6 30.22 -15.11 -44.33
N LYS A 7 29.71 -14.88 -45.55
CA LYS A 7 28.60 -13.95 -45.80
C LYS A 7 27.25 -14.49 -45.31
N HIS A 8 27.05 -15.80 -45.33
CA HIS A 8 25.85 -16.44 -44.80
C HIS A 8 25.86 -16.49 -43.27
N VAL A 9 26.98 -16.88 -42.65
CA VAL A 9 27.13 -16.92 -41.19
C VAL A 9 26.91 -15.53 -40.56
N MET A 10 27.45 -14.48 -41.18
CA MET A 10 27.32 -13.11 -40.70
C MET A 10 25.88 -12.56 -40.80
N ARG A 11 25.12 -12.94 -41.85
CA ARG A 11 23.70 -12.57 -41.99
C ARG A 11 22.81 -13.29 -40.97
N SER A 12 23.08 -14.58 -40.73
CA SER A 12 22.36 -15.36 -39.72
C SER A 12 22.63 -14.86 -38.29
N ALA A 13 23.87 -14.48 -37.98
CA ALA A 13 24.21 -13.89 -36.68
C ALA A 13 23.53 -12.53 -36.44
N LEU A 14 23.44 -11.69 -37.47
CA LEU A 14 22.72 -10.41 -37.42
C LEU A 14 21.21 -10.59 -37.19
N LEU A 15 20.59 -11.57 -37.85
CA LEU A 15 19.17 -11.90 -37.65
C LEU A 15 18.89 -12.38 -36.22
N ILE A 16 19.73 -13.26 -35.67
CA ILE A 16 19.59 -13.73 -34.28
C ILE A 16 19.75 -12.56 -33.31
N PHE A 17 20.73 -11.69 -33.52
CA PHE A 17 20.95 -10.51 -32.68
C PHE A 17 19.76 -9.54 -32.71
N TRP A 18 19.16 -9.32 -33.89
CA TRP A 18 17.94 -8.52 -34.02
C TRP A 18 16.72 -9.16 -33.36
N CYS A 19 16.57 -10.48 -33.46
CA CYS A 19 15.53 -11.21 -32.73
C CYS A 19 15.71 -11.06 -31.21
N PHE A 20 16.94 -11.15 -30.69
CA PHE A 20 17.24 -10.94 -29.27
C PHE A 20 16.89 -9.52 -28.81
N ILE A 21 17.27 -8.48 -29.58
CA ILE A 21 16.93 -7.09 -29.25
C ILE A 21 15.41 -6.87 -29.28
N ALA A 22 14.71 -7.40 -30.28
CA ALA A 22 13.26 -7.30 -30.36
C ALA A 22 12.57 -8.00 -29.17
N THR A 23 13.03 -9.19 -28.77
CA THR A 23 12.50 -9.86 -27.57
C THR A 23 12.82 -9.09 -26.28
N PHE A 24 14.00 -8.45 -26.17
CA PHE A 24 14.35 -7.63 -25.01
C PHE A 24 13.49 -6.37 -24.91
N GLN A 25 13.19 -5.73 -26.04
CA GLN A 25 12.33 -4.54 -26.10
C GLN A 25 10.88 -4.88 -25.73
N ILE A 26 10.37 -6.03 -26.20
CA ILE A 26 9.01 -6.50 -25.87
C ILE A 26 8.91 -6.88 -24.38
N GLN A 27 9.94 -7.52 -23.81
CA GLN A 27 9.97 -7.88 -22.40
C GLN A 27 10.09 -6.64 -21.46
N CYS A 28 10.73 -5.57 -21.91
CA CYS A 28 10.84 -4.32 -21.14
C CYS A 28 9.59 -3.44 -21.25
N ALA A 29 8.79 -3.59 -22.30
CA ALA A 29 7.59 -2.79 -22.55
C ALA A 29 6.33 -3.30 -21.83
N GLN A 30 6.41 -4.44 -21.14
CA GLN A 30 5.27 -5.06 -20.46
C GLN A 30 5.35 -4.86 -18.93
N GLU A 31 5.67 -3.64 -18.48
CA GLU A 31 5.20 -3.20 -17.17
C GLU A 31 3.70 -2.97 -17.32
N GLU A 32 2.87 -3.89 -16.82
CA GLU A 32 1.43 -3.70 -16.72
C GLU A 32 1.16 -2.35 -16.05
N GLU A 33 0.49 -1.46 -16.77
CA GLU A 33 0.17 -0.12 -16.31
C GLU A 33 -0.54 -0.20 -14.96
N GLU A 34 0.02 0.49 -13.95
CA GLU A 34 -0.50 0.43 -12.58
C GLU A 34 -1.85 1.15 -12.53
N ILE A 35 -2.93 0.38 -12.31
CA ILE A 35 -4.28 0.92 -12.21
C ILE A 35 -4.36 1.87 -11.02
N ALA A 36 -4.90 3.07 -11.25
CA ALA A 36 -5.11 4.07 -10.22
C ALA A 36 -5.93 3.48 -9.05
N PRO A 37 -5.41 3.49 -7.82
CA PRO A 37 -6.08 2.86 -6.69
C PRO A 37 -7.26 3.67 -6.13
N ILE A 38 -7.33 4.99 -6.37
CA ILE A 38 -8.45 5.83 -5.90
C ILE A 38 -9.51 5.98 -6.99
N HIS A 39 -10.78 5.82 -6.59
CA HIS A 39 -11.94 6.18 -7.39
C HIS A 39 -13.00 6.88 -6.52
N GLN A 40 -13.98 7.52 -7.18
CA GLN A 40 -15.10 8.16 -6.49
C GLN A 40 -15.80 7.15 -5.56
N GLY A 41 -16.03 7.57 -4.31
CA GLY A 41 -16.74 6.76 -3.33
C GLY A 41 -15.92 5.60 -2.76
N LEU A 42 -14.63 5.48 -3.07
CA LEU A 42 -13.73 4.58 -2.36
C LEU A 42 -13.77 4.89 -0.85
N TYR A 43 -13.81 3.85 -0.02
CA TYR A 43 -13.69 4.03 1.42
C TYR A 43 -13.01 2.85 2.13
N PHE A 44 -12.55 3.12 3.34
CA PHE A 44 -11.99 2.14 4.27
C PHE A 44 -12.49 2.44 5.68
N ASN A 45 -13.01 1.43 6.37
CA ASN A 45 -13.26 1.51 7.81
C ASN A 45 -12.15 0.77 8.54
N TYR A 46 -11.39 1.50 9.35
CA TYR A 46 -10.31 0.96 10.17
C TYR A 46 -10.69 0.98 11.63
N ARG A 47 -10.60 -0.17 12.30
CA ARG A 47 -10.73 -0.27 13.75
C ARG A 47 -9.38 -0.17 14.41
N TYR A 48 -9.23 0.83 15.27
CA TYR A 48 -8.12 0.99 16.20
C TYR A 48 -8.49 0.36 17.53
N THR A 49 -7.56 -0.40 18.10
CA THR A 49 -7.71 -1.01 19.42
C THR A 49 -6.47 -0.72 20.23
N LEU A 50 -6.67 -0.07 21.37
CA LEU A 50 -5.65 0.16 22.38
C LEU A 50 -5.72 -0.98 23.38
N TYR A 51 -4.59 -1.63 23.58
CA TYR A 51 -4.45 -2.73 24.52
C TYR A 51 -3.29 -2.45 25.48
N GLY A 52 -3.41 -2.95 26.71
CA GLY A 52 -2.43 -2.80 27.77
C GLY A 52 -3.09 -2.96 29.15
N PRO A 53 -2.31 -2.90 30.24
CA PRO A 53 -2.85 -3.03 31.60
C PRO A 53 -3.95 -2.00 31.87
N GLY A 54 -5.19 -2.48 32.09
CA GLY A 54 -6.35 -1.63 32.36
C GLY A 54 -6.89 -0.85 31.14
N VAL A 55 -6.43 -1.16 29.93
CA VAL A 55 -6.85 -0.50 28.69
C VAL A 55 -7.50 -1.50 27.75
N ASN A 56 -8.79 -1.27 27.48
CA ASN A 56 -9.52 -1.89 26.38
C ASN A 56 -10.38 -0.80 25.74
N GLN A 57 -9.81 -0.08 24.79
CA GLN A 57 -10.49 1.03 24.12
C GLN A 57 -10.37 0.83 22.62
N TRP A 58 -11.38 1.30 21.89
CA TRP A 58 -11.38 1.21 20.44
C TRP A 58 -12.08 2.41 19.81
N LEU A 59 -11.73 2.66 18.55
CA LEU A 59 -12.30 3.67 17.66
C LEU A 59 -12.32 3.11 16.24
N THR A 60 -13.42 3.27 15.53
CA THR A 60 -13.45 3.06 14.08
C THR A 60 -13.36 4.40 13.37
N LEU A 61 -12.43 4.50 12.42
CA LEU A 61 -12.31 5.61 11.49
C LEU A 61 -12.75 5.18 10.10
N ASN A 62 -13.64 5.95 9.49
CA ASN A 62 -13.89 5.92 8.06
C ASN A 62 -12.88 6.84 7.36
N VAL A 63 -12.23 6.32 6.33
CA VAL A 63 -11.43 7.08 5.39
C VAL A 63 -12.14 7.01 4.04
N SER A 64 -12.64 8.14 3.53
CA SER A 64 -13.42 8.21 2.30
C SER A 64 -12.83 9.20 1.30
N PHE A 65 -13.12 8.97 0.02
CA PHE A 65 -12.58 9.74 -1.10
C PHE A 65 -13.69 10.33 -1.97
N GLU A 66 -13.66 11.64 -2.15
CA GLU A 66 -14.55 12.38 -3.03
C GLU A 66 -13.74 13.06 -4.15
N LYS A 67 -14.17 12.89 -5.39
CA LYS A 67 -13.51 13.42 -6.58
C LYS A 67 -13.47 14.94 -6.50
N ALA A 68 -12.27 15.51 -6.61
CA ALA A 68 -12.07 16.95 -6.76
C ALA A 68 -12.00 17.31 -8.25
N ASP A 69 -11.23 16.54 -9.01
CA ASP A 69 -11.12 16.61 -10.48
C ASP A 69 -10.71 15.23 -11.05
N GLU A 70 -10.31 15.14 -12.32
CA GLU A 70 -9.93 13.87 -12.95
C GLU A 70 -8.71 13.19 -12.33
N GLU A 71 -7.80 13.95 -11.74
CA GLU A 71 -6.54 13.44 -11.20
C GLU A 71 -6.48 13.49 -9.67
N HIS A 72 -7.38 14.25 -9.02
CA HIS A 72 -7.33 14.52 -7.58
C HIS A 72 -8.62 14.18 -6.83
N PHE A 73 -8.44 13.82 -5.56
CA PHE A 73 -9.50 13.43 -4.63
C PHE A 73 -9.31 14.10 -3.27
N TRP A 74 -10.41 14.55 -2.69
CA TRP A 74 -10.50 14.92 -1.29
C TRP A 74 -10.62 13.66 -0.43
N MET A 75 -9.59 13.41 0.38
CA MET A 75 -9.59 12.40 1.42
C MET A 75 -10.16 13.00 2.71
N ARG A 76 -11.16 12.32 3.28
CA ARG A 76 -11.79 12.67 4.57
C ARG A 76 -11.61 11.53 5.57
N ILE A 77 -11.37 11.89 6.82
CA ILE A 77 -11.24 10.94 7.94
C ILE A 77 -12.30 11.30 8.97
N THR A 78 -13.21 10.38 9.25
CA THR A 78 -14.31 10.61 10.18
C THR A 78 -14.44 9.47 11.20
N PRO A 79 -14.60 9.77 12.50
CA PRO A 79 -15.03 8.76 13.46
C PRO A 79 -16.39 8.20 13.09
N VAL A 80 -16.53 6.89 13.21
CA VAL A 80 -17.82 6.20 13.06
C VAL A 80 -18.38 5.84 14.42
N ASP A 81 -17.60 5.15 15.23
CA ASP A 81 -17.96 4.70 16.57
C ASP A 81 -16.71 4.56 17.45
N SER A 82 -16.88 4.61 18.77
CA SER A 82 -15.77 4.44 19.71
C SER A 82 -16.27 4.07 21.11
N THR A 83 -15.37 3.56 21.95
CA THR A 83 -15.59 3.61 23.41
C THR A 83 -15.52 5.05 23.91
N ASP A 84 -16.35 5.44 24.87
CA ASP A 84 -16.46 6.83 25.39
C ASP A 84 -15.11 7.48 25.74
N ARG A 85 -14.15 6.69 26.26
CA ARG A 85 -12.82 7.18 26.64
C ARG A 85 -11.90 7.53 25.47
N PHE A 86 -12.23 7.09 24.24
CA PHE A 86 -11.43 7.37 23.05
C PHE A 86 -11.74 8.73 22.40
N GLN A 87 -12.87 9.36 22.77
CA GLN A 87 -13.30 10.63 22.20
C GLN A 87 -12.30 11.77 22.46
N GLY A 88 -11.45 11.66 23.50
CA GLY A 88 -10.39 12.62 23.80
C GLY A 88 -9.13 12.51 22.93
N PHE A 89 -8.97 11.46 22.13
CA PHE A 89 -7.84 11.27 21.21
C PHE A 89 -8.00 12.04 19.89
N THR A 90 -9.16 12.69 19.69
CA THR A 90 -9.61 13.30 18.44
C THR A 90 -9.09 14.73 18.20
N HIS A 91 -8.10 15.16 18.98
CA HIS A 91 -7.60 16.52 18.90
C HIS A 91 -6.49 16.66 17.86
N ARG A 92 -6.88 17.25 16.72
CA ARG A 92 -6.08 17.99 15.69
C ARG A 92 -5.77 17.19 14.42
N ARG A 93 -6.42 17.66 13.33
CA ARG A 93 -6.20 17.37 11.89
C ARG A 93 -6.92 16.16 11.28
N TRP A 94 -8.25 16.26 11.23
CA TRP A 94 -9.06 15.63 10.16
C TRP A 94 -9.47 16.67 9.13
N GLU A 95 -8.48 17.41 8.64
CA GLU A 95 -8.71 18.36 7.54
C GLU A 95 -8.92 17.58 6.24
N ASN A 96 -9.71 18.14 5.32
CA ASN A 96 -9.81 17.58 3.97
C ASN A 96 -8.45 17.65 3.30
N VAL A 97 -7.88 16.50 2.95
CA VAL A 97 -6.57 16.42 2.29
C VAL A 97 -6.80 16.20 0.80
N LEU A 98 -6.15 17.00 -0.04
CA LEU A 98 -6.12 16.74 -1.47
C LEU A 98 -4.98 15.78 -1.80
N VAL A 99 -5.30 14.63 -2.40
CA VAL A 99 -4.34 13.65 -2.92
C VAL A 99 -4.59 13.41 -4.41
N ASP A 100 -3.57 12.98 -5.14
CA ASP A 100 -3.77 12.45 -6.49
C ASP A 100 -4.40 11.04 -6.46
N LYS A 101 -4.78 10.52 -7.63
CA LYS A 101 -5.37 9.18 -7.78
C LYS A 101 -4.48 8.01 -7.33
N TYR A 102 -3.20 8.26 -7.00
CA TYR A 102 -2.21 7.32 -6.48
C TYR A 102 -1.79 7.63 -5.03
N PHE A 103 -2.61 8.35 -4.26
CA PHE A 103 -2.36 8.74 -2.86
C PHE A 103 -1.14 9.65 -2.67
N LYS A 104 -0.68 10.38 -3.69
CA LYS A 104 0.42 11.34 -3.53
C LYS A 104 -0.12 12.71 -3.15
N SER A 105 0.58 13.37 -2.24
CA SER A 105 0.33 14.76 -1.90
C SER A 105 0.85 15.70 -3.01
N LYS A 106 0.62 17.01 -2.85
CA LYS A 106 1.17 18.03 -3.75
C LYS A 106 2.71 18.03 -3.85
N SER A 107 3.43 17.50 -2.86
CA SER A 107 4.89 17.37 -2.94
C SER A 107 5.34 16.18 -3.79
N GLY A 108 4.41 15.31 -4.21
CA GLY A 108 4.69 14.06 -4.91
C GLY A 108 4.95 12.86 -4.00
N ASP A 109 5.01 13.08 -2.68
CA ASP A 109 5.19 11.99 -1.71
C ASP A 109 3.87 11.27 -1.41
N TYR A 110 3.94 9.96 -1.21
CA TYR A 110 2.81 9.17 -0.71
C TYR A 110 2.33 9.71 0.65
N TYR A 111 1.03 9.97 0.72
CA TYR A 111 0.37 10.49 1.89
C TYR A 111 0.40 9.45 3.02
N ASP A 112 0.84 9.89 4.19
CA ASP A 112 0.97 9.08 5.40
C ASP A 112 -0.11 9.54 6.38
N LEU A 113 -1.05 8.66 6.70
CA LEU A 113 -1.98 8.90 7.79
C LEU A 113 -1.21 8.58 9.07
N ASP A 114 -0.77 9.56 9.85
CA ASP A 114 -0.07 9.29 11.11
C ASP A 114 -1.05 9.30 12.29
N PRO A 115 -1.40 8.14 12.90
CA PRO A 115 -1.48 6.74 12.42
C PRO A 115 -2.71 6.50 11.50
N PRO A 116 -2.76 5.44 10.64
CA PRO A 116 -2.11 4.14 10.77
C PRO A 116 -0.94 3.86 9.80
N GLY A 117 -0.49 4.81 8.99
CA GLY A 117 0.55 4.68 7.97
C GLY A 117 0.10 5.16 6.59
N GLN A 118 0.90 4.92 5.56
CA GLN A 118 0.44 5.04 4.17
C GLN A 118 -0.70 4.06 3.94
N ILE A 119 -1.80 4.50 3.30
CA ILE A 119 -2.98 3.67 3.02
C ILE A 119 -2.69 2.67 1.91
N TRP A 120 -1.83 3.03 0.97
CA TRP A 120 -1.57 2.25 -0.23
C TRP A 120 -0.09 2.29 -0.61
N ILE A 121 0.39 1.19 -1.18
CA ILE A 121 1.73 1.12 -1.78
C ILE A 121 1.67 0.56 -3.20
N PRO A 122 2.53 1.05 -4.11
CA PRO A 122 2.50 0.60 -5.50
C PRO A 122 3.06 -0.80 -5.67
N ARG A 123 2.62 -1.53 -6.70
CA ARG A 123 2.92 -2.94 -6.96
C ARG A 123 4.42 -3.23 -7.02
N HIS A 124 5.19 -2.37 -7.69
CA HIS A 124 6.64 -2.53 -7.79
C HIS A 124 7.37 -2.44 -6.42
N LYS A 125 6.68 -1.91 -5.39
CA LYS A 125 7.16 -1.85 -4.00
C LYS A 125 6.67 -3.01 -3.14
N ARG A 126 5.71 -3.85 -3.56
CA ARG A 126 5.11 -4.95 -2.76
C ARG A 126 5.96 -6.23 -2.75
N LYS A 127 7.28 -6.09 -2.73
CA LYS A 127 8.22 -7.23 -2.74
C LYS A 127 9.20 -7.14 -1.59
N LYS A 128 9.58 -8.30 -1.06
CA LYS A 128 10.62 -8.39 -0.04
C LYS A 128 11.86 -7.63 -0.51
N GLY A 129 12.36 -6.75 0.34
CA GLY A 129 13.54 -5.95 0.04
C GLY A 129 13.27 -4.57 -0.58
N ALA A 130 12.06 -4.31 -1.07
CA ALA A 130 11.69 -2.98 -1.53
C ALA A 130 11.72 -1.96 -0.39
N ARG A 131 12.04 -0.70 -0.73
CA ARG A 131 12.12 0.42 0.20
C ARG A 131 10.99 1.42 -0.03
N LEU A 132 10.35 1.80 1.06
CA LEU A 132 9.33 2.83 1.18
C LEU A 132 9.85 3.88 2.17
N LYS A 133 10.24 5.06 1.66
CA LYS A 133 11.04 6.04 2.40
C LYS A 133 12.26 5.35 3.04
N GLU A 134 12.48 5.50 4.34
CA GLU A 134 13.58 4.89 5.08
C GLU A 134 13.30 3.44 5.52
N ARG A 135 12.07 2.94 5.31
CA ARG A 135 11.62 1.63 5.76
C ARG A 135 11.75 0.58 4.65
N LYS A 136 11.91 -0.69 5.03
CA LYS A 136 12.10 -1.81 4.11
C LYS A 136 11.01 -2.86 4.33
N ILE A 137 10.48 -3.42 3.24
CA ILE A 137 9.62 -4.61 3.34
C ILE A 137 10.47 -5.77 3.83
N PHE A 138 10.20 -6.18 5.06
CA PHE A 138 10.99 -7.16 5.79
C PHE A 138 10.65 -8.60 5.36
N ARG A 139 9.35 -8.88 5.19
CA ARG A 139 8.83 -10.21 4.85
C ARG A 139 7.50 -10.13 4.11
N ILE A 140 7.12 -11.24 3.49
CA ILE A 140 5.75 -11.52 3.03
C ILE A 140 5.25 -12.66 3.91
N LYS A 141 4.03 -12.57 4.42
CA LYS A 141 3.39 -13.59 5.25
C LYS A 141 1.89 -13.58 5.03
N THR A 142 1.21 -14.67 5.35
CA THR A 142 -0.24 -14.64 5.54
C THR A 142 -0.54 -14.07 6.94
N TRP A 143 -1.47 -13.13 7.02
CA TRP A 143 -1.96 -12.54 8.26
C TRP A 143 -3.49 -12.56 8.24
N ASP A 144 -4.09 -13.30 9.17
CA ASP A 144 -5.51 -13.64 9.13
C ASP A 144 -5.85 -14.31 7.78
N LYS A 145 -6.62 -13.62 6.93
CA LYS A 145 -7.02 -14.07 5.59
C LYS A 145 -6.26 -13.40 4.44
N TRP A 146 -5.34 -12.49 4.74
CA TRP A 146 -4.62 -11.70 3.73
C TRP A 146 -3.19 -12.20 3.54
N ASP A 147 -2.76 -12.31 2.30
CA ASP A 147 -1.33 -12.40 1.99
C ASP A 147 -0.75 -11.00 1.98
N VAL A 148 0.08 -10.69 2.98
CA VAL A 148 0.57 -9.35 3.24
C VAL A 148 2.07 -9.22 3.07
N CYS A 149 2.49 -8.07 2.53
CA CYS A 149 3.87 -7.61 2.67
C CYS A 149 3.99 -6.73 3.92
N VAL A 150 4.99 -7.03 4.73
CA VAL A 150 5.19 -6.43 6.06
C VAL A 150 6.28 -5.38 5.99
N LEU A 151 5.89 -4.14 6.22
CA LEU A 151 6.81 -3.03 6.46
C LEU A 151 7.05 -2.96 7.97
N SER A 152 8.32 -2.95 8.42
CA SER A 152 8.64 -2.78 9.84
C SER A 152 9.41 -1.49 10.06
N GLY A 153 9.14 -0.85 11.20
CA GLY A 153 9.85 0.31 11.72
C GLY A 153 9.77 0.34 13.24
N GLY A 154 10.29 1.41 13.83
CA GLY A 154 10.29 1.58 15.28
C GLY A 154 11.60 2.19 15.77
N SER A 155 11.62 2.49 17.07
CA SER A 155 12.76 3.01 17.80
C SER A 155 13.07 2.08 18.98
N VAL A 156 14.13 2.37 19.74
CA VAL A 156 14.47 1.58 20.93
C VAL A 156 13.28 1.58 21.90
N GLY A 157 12.70 0.41 22.14
CA GLY A 157 11.56 0.22 23.06
C GLY A 157 10.17 0.20 22.40
N ALA A 158 10.05 0.52 21.11
CA ALA A 158 8.78 0.49 20.37
C ALA A 158 8.93 -0.18 19.00
N THR A 159 8.06 -1.15 18.72
CA THR A 159 8.00 -1.83 17.42
C THR A 159 6.74 -1.42 16.67
N MET A 160 6.87 -1.17 15.36
CA MET A 160 5.76 -0.83 14.49
C MET A 160 5.80 -1.67 13.21
N GLU A 161 4.71 -2.38 12.92
CA GLU A 161 4.53 -3.15 11.70
C GLU A 161 3.30 -2.64 10.93
N TRP A 162 3.42 -2.54 9.62
CA TRP A 162 2.31 -2.27 8.69
C TRP A 162 2.14 -3.47 7.75
N TYR A 163 0.90 -3.85 7.52
CA TYR A 163 0.51 -5.01 6.73
C TYR A 163 -0.25 -4.54 5.50
N TYR A 164 0.35 -4.71 4.32
CA TYR A 164 -0.26 -4.33 3.04
C TYR A 164 -0.61 -5.58 2.25
N ASP A 165 -1.86 -5.69 1.80
CA ASP A 165 -2.30 -6.76 0.92
C ASP A 165 -1.44 -6.81 -0.35
N THR A 166 -0.95 -8.00 -0.69
CA THR A 166 0.02 -8.18 -1.79
C THR A 166 -0.61 -7.94 -3.16
N THR A 167 -1.90 -8.20 -3.30
CA THR A 167 -2.65 -8.06 -4.54
C THR A 167 -3.00 -6.60 -4.84
N THR A 168 -3.63 -5.93 -3.88
CA THR A 168 -4.19 -4.57 -4.06
C THR A 168 -3.23 -3.47 -3.59
N GLY A 169 -2.34 -3.77 -2.64
CA GLY A 169 -1.42 -2.81 -2.04
C GLY A 169 -2.01 -1.98 -0.91
N PHE A 170 -3.28 -2.17 -0.57
CA PHE A 170 -3.91 -1.44 0.51
C PHE A 170 -3.48 -1.97 1.88
N LEU A 171 -3.39 -1.05 2.83
CA LEU A 171 -3.15 -1.34 4.23
C LEU A 171 -4.34 -2.13 4.77
N VAL A 172 -4.10 -3.35 5.25
CA VAL A 172 -5.13 -4.17 5.91
C VAL A 172 -4.99 -4.14 7.43
N GLY A 173 -3.84 -3.68 7.93
CA GLY A 173 -3.68 -3.39 9.34
C GLY A 173 -2.30 -2.86 9.70
N SER A 174 -2.16 -2.46 10.95
CA SER A 174 -0.87 -2.12 11.55
C SER A 174 -0.85 -2.49 13.02
N HIS A 175 0.35 -2.62 13.58
CA HIS A 175 0.56 -2.95 14.97
C HIS A 175 1.72 -2.14 15.52
N MET A 176 1.46 -1.35 16.54
CA MET A 176 2.47 -0.62 17.30
C MET A 176 2.43 -1.13 18.74
N SER A 177 3.59 -1.48 19.31
CA SER A 177 3.71 -1.91 20.70
C SER A 177 4.91 -1.27 21.37
N SER A 178 4.75 -0.83 22.61
CA SER A 178 5.80 -0.28 23.47
C SER A 178 5.51 -0.61 24.94
N MET A 179 6.50 -1.17 25.64
CA MET A 179 6.51 -1.37 27.10
C MET A 179 5.17 -1.88 27.70
N GLY A 180 4.59 -2.93 27.12
CA GLY A 180 3.38 -3.59 27.64
C GLY A 180 2.05 -2.97 27.20
N ALA A 181 2.07 -1.90 26.41
CA ALA A 181 0.90 -1.32 25.78
C ALA A 181 1.07 -1.27 24.26
N GLY A 182 -0.02 -1.05 23.54
CA GLY A 182 0.06 -0.83 22.12
C GLY A 182 -1.26 -0.48 21.45
N VAL A 183 -1.16 -0.29 20.15
CA VAL A 183 -2.25 0.06 19.25
C VAL A 183 -2.22 -0.92 18.10
N SER A 184 -3.34 -1.56 17.81
CA SER A 184 -3.55 -2.26 16.54
C SER A 184 -4.55 -1.48 15.70
N CYS A 185 -4.33 -1.44 14.40
CA CYS A 185 -5.29 -0.97 13.40
C CYS A 185 -5.64 -2.15 12.50
N GLN A 186 -6.92 -2.36 12.19
CA GLN A 186 -7.37 -3.41 11.29
C GLN A 186 -8.43 -2.87 10.33
N LEU A 187 -8.31 -3.19 9.05
CA LEU A 187 -9.35 -2.95 8.06
C LEU A 187 -10.53 -3.89 8.34
N ILE A 188 -11.69 -3.31 8.63
CA ILE A 188 -12.91 -4.07 8.93
C ILE A 188 -13.93 -4.00 7.80
N GLU A 189 -13.89 -2.97 6.96
CA GLU A 189 -14.83 -2.78 5.86
C GLU A 189 -14.22 -1.91 4.76
N THR A 190 -14.56 -2.19 3.50
CA THR A 190 -14.17 -1.40 2.33
C THR A 190 -15.01 -1.84 1.12
N ASN A 191 -15.08 -0.99 0.10
CA ASN A 191 -15.62 -1.36 -1.21
C ASN A 191 -14.54 -1.74 -2.24
N VAL A 192 -13.27 -1.93 -1.85
CA VAL A 192 -12.23 -2.45 -2.75
C VAL A 192 -12.55 -3.90 -3.14
N PRO A 193 -12.73 -4.21 -4.43
CA PRO A 193 -12.99 -5.57 -4.88
C PRO A 193 -11.87 -6.54 -4.48
N GLY A 194 -12.26 -7.68 -3.89
CA GLY A 194 -11.33 -8.75 -3.53
C GLY A 194 -10.49 -8.51 -2.25
N LEU A 195 -10.63 -7.36 -1.58
CA LEU A 195 -9.86 -7.07 -0.36
C LEU A 195 -10.51 -7.60 0.92
N LEU A 196 -11.82 -7.85 0.90
CA LEU A 196 -12.52 -8.57 1.95
C LEU A 196 -13.20 -9.80 1.33
N PRO A 197 -13.29 -10.93 2.05
CA PRO A 197 -14.21 -11.97 1.66
C PRO A 197 -15.61 -11.35 1.63
N LEU A 198 -16.37 -11.68 0.59
CA LEU A 198 -17.81 -11.49 0.61
C LEU A 198 -18.27 -12.12 1.93
N GLN A 199 -18.83 -11.31 2.84
CA GLN A 199 -19.51 -11.87 4.00
C GLN A 199 -20.61 -12.77 3.42
N GLU A 200 -20.50 -14.08 3.69
CA GLU A 200 -21.55 -15.05 3.37
C GLU A 200 -22.86 -14.67 4.06
#